data_AF-A0A1G7N6H7-F1
#
_entry.id   AF-A0A1G7N6H7-F1
#
_cell.length_a   1.000
_cell.length_b   1.000
_cell.length_c   1.000
_cell.angle_alpha   90.00
_cell.angle_beta   90.00
_cell.angle_gamma   90.00
#
_symmetry.space_group_name_H-M   'P 1'
#
loop_
_entity.id
_entity.type
_entity.pdbx_description
1 polymer ?
#
loop_
_entity_poly.entity_id
_entity_poly.type
_entity_poly.pdbx_seq_one_letter_code
_entity_poly.pdbx_strand_id
1 'polypeptide(L)'
;MNIRLLTAAVFLFASAPLVAQQAASTSDMQNPFITLMTKAAAHAKQHGARTPLLSPNDHTVVRMTGSPADMPLVPVKQLQAMGVHVVPWTTNDPEQMRAVIRTGVDGLISDRPDLLQQVLKEERAANPNNETLKRFVVSAHRGGRGLRPENTLPSFESGLDQLATELETDTGVSTDGISTIWHDQFYNPQACRKVDGSTYTMENRIYLRDISSTDAAKTLICDKIHFGDAQKNDASLSPVTVAFATKDGMPSIYAPTNVPQLFRFVKFYVEYYTTGAGKSDPHAKERAANARTVHFNIETKIVPDVTMSSQGRPVPKGMENHTKPPQAFVDALAGTIAKEHMEGRAAVQSFDFRTLQLIEEQYPKIQTFYLTENPKTLSSDFVPAPLRVQ
;
A
#
# COMPACT_ATOMS: atom_id res chain seq x y z
N MET A 1 31.79 -63.46 45.25
CA MET A 1 32.82 -62.84 44.38
C MET A 1 32.08 -62.27 43.19
N ASN A 2 32.01 -60.94 43.12
CA ASN A 2 31.31 -60.16 42.10
C ASN A 2 31.93 -60.40 40.71
N ILE A 3 31.12 -60.31 39.65
CA ILE A 3 31.29 -59.33 38.55
C ILE A 3 30.13 -59.43 37.54
N ARG A 4 29.42 -58.30 37.50
CA ARG A 4 28.47 -57.69 36.55
C ARG A 4 28.42 -58.23 35.10
N LEU A 5 27.19 -58.52 34.64
CA LEU A 5 26.79 -58.37 33.23
C LEU A 5 26.72 -56.87 32.88
N LEU A 6 27.42 -56.45 31.83
CA LEU A 6 27.16 -55.19 31.14
C LEU A 6 26.53 -55.51 29.77
N THR A 7 25.26 -55.15 29.62
CA THR A 7 24.54 -55.06 28.35
C THR A 7 25.01 -53.81 27.60
N ALA A 8 25.53 -53.99 26.39
CA ALA A 8 25.86 -52.90 25.47
C ALA A 8 24.58 -52.41 24.78
N ALA A 9 24.14 -51.19 25.11
CA ALA A 9 23.10 -50.48 24.38
C ALA A 9 23.75 -49.68 23.24
N VAL A 10 23.49 -50.08 22.00
CA VAL A 10 23.86 -49.33 20.80
C VAL A 10 22.80 -48.24 20.59
N PHE A 11 23.15 -46.99 20.93
CA PHE A 11 22.37 -45.81 20.54
C PHE A 11 22.75 -45.41 19.11
N LEU A 12 21.87 -45.70 18.15
CA LEU A 12 21.89 -45.08 16.82
C LEU A 12 21.37 -43.65 16.94
N PHE A 13 22.28 -42.67 16.99
CA PHE A 13 21.94 -41.26 16.79
C PHE A 13 21.75 -41.02 15.29
N ALA A 14 20.50 -40.77 14.88
CA ALA A 14 20.21 -40.16 13.60
C ALA A 14 20.67 -38.69 13.64
N SER A 15 21.75 -38.38 12.92
CA SER A 15 22.23 -37.02 12.71
C SER A 15 21.32 -36.29 11.70
N ALA A 16 20.43 -35.44 12.22
CA ALA A 16 19.82 -34.39 11.41
C ALA A 16 20.91 -33.38 11.03
N PRO A 17 20.95 -32.85 9.79
CA PRO A 17 21.90 -31.80 9.45
C PRO A 17 21.51 -30.53 10.20
N LEU A 18 22.40 -30.04 11.06
CA LEU A 18 22.33 -28.68 11.59
C LEU A 18 22.40 -27.73 10.38
N VAL A 19 21.29 -27.07 10.07
CA VAL A 19 21.33 -25.84 9.28
C VAL A 19 22.08 -24.83 10.14
N ALA A 20 23.33 -24.55 9.78
CA ALA A 20 24.08 -23.46 10.38
C ALA A 20 23.33 -22.16 10.08
N GLN A 21 22.67 -21.58 11.07
CA GLN A 21 22.34 -20.16 11.07
C GLN A 21 23.67 -19.42 11.03
N GLN A 22 24.05 -18.95 9.84
CA GLN A 22 25.07 -17.90 9.76
C GLN A 22 24.52 -16.70 10.52
N ALA A 23 25.13 -16.40 11.67
CA ALA A 23 24.97 -15.12 12.31
C ALA A 23 25.34 -14.04 11.27
N ALA A 24 24.44 -13.09 11.05
CA ALA A 24 24.67 -11.97 10.15
C ALA A 24 25.98 -11.26 10.53
N SER A 25 26.75 -10.83 9.52
CA SER A 25 28.02 -10.15 9.74
C SER A 25 27.79 -8.82 10.46
N THR A 26 28.80 -8.29 11.16
CA THR A 26 28.71 -6.97 11.82
C THR A 26 28.44 -5.81 10.84
N SER A 27 28.70 -5.99 9.54
CA SER A 27 28.30 -5.08 8.47
C SER A 27 26.82 -5.16 8.09
N ASP A 28 26.15 -6.29 8.30
CA ASP A 28 24.71 -6.45 8.02
C ASP A 28 23.83 -5.70 9.04
N MET A 29 24.36 -5.44 10.24
CA MET A 29 23.71 -4.64 11.29
C MET A 29 23.88 -3.12 11.11
N GLN A 30 24.52 -2.65 10.03
CA GLN A 30 24.67 -1.23 9.73
C GLN A 30 23.60 -0.68 8.76
N ASN A 31 22.81 -1.55 8.11
CA ASN A 31 21.78 -1.06 7.19
C ASN A 31 20.53 -0.59 7.96
N PRO A 32 20.09 0.67 7.80
CA PRO A 32 18.99 1.21 8.59
C PRO A 32 17.65 0.53 8.31
N PHE A 33 17.45 -0.03 7.11
CA PHE A 33 16.24 -0.80 6.78
C PHE A 33 16.19 -2.16 7.49
N ILE A 34 17.34 -2.84 7.61
CA ILE A 34 17.44 -4.10 8.39
C ILE A 34 17.14 -3.83 9.87
N THR A 35 17.73 -2.77 10.42
CA THR A 35 17.49 -2.39 11.82
C THR A 35 16.02 -2.05 12.07
N LEU A 36 15.40 -1.25 11.19
CA LEU A 36 13.97 -0.94 11.26
C LEU A 36 13.12 -2.22 11.25
N MET A 37 13.30 -3.06 10.22
CA MET A 37 12.44 -4.22 10.03
C MET A 37 12.67 -5.32 11.06
N THR A 38 13.87 -5.43 11.63
CA THR A 38 14.13 -6.29 12.79
C THR A 38 13.32 -5.86 14.00
N LYS A 39 13.31 -4.55 14.30
CA LYS A 39 12.54 -3.99 15.43
C LYS A 39 11.04 -4.10 15.20
N ALA A 40 10.56 -3.80 13.99
CA ALA A 40 9.15 -3.94 13.61
C ALA A 40 8.68 -5.41 13.69
N ALA A 41 9.46 -6.35 13.16
CA ALA A 41 9.13 -7.78 13.24
C ALA A 41 9.12 -8.30 14.68
N ALA A 42 10.01 -7.80 15.54
CA ALA A 42 10.02 -8.15 16.97
C ALA A 42 8.75 -7.65 17.67
N HIS A 43 8.34 -6.41 17.40
CA HIS A 43 7.10 -5.83 17.89
C HIS A 43 5.89 -6.65 17.44
N ALA A 44 5.72 -6.85 16.13
CA ALA A 44 4.62 -7.65 15.57
C ALA A 44 4.55 -9.05 16.20
N LYS A 45 5.70 -9.74 16.32
CA LYS A 45 5.78 -11.07 16.95
C LYS A 45 5.36 -11.06 18.42
N GLN A 46 5.72 -10.04 19.19
CA GLN A 46 5.30 -9.88 20.59
C GLN A 46 3.78 -9.80 20.73
N HIS A 47 3.10 -9.25 19.73
CA HIS A 47 1.65 -9.07 19.70
C HIS A 47 0.89 -10.14 18.90
N GLY A 48 1.60 -11.17 18.42
CA GLY A 48 0.99 -12.24 17.61
C GLY A 48 0.54 -11.78 16.22
N ALA A 49 1.03 -10.63 15.76
CA ALA A 49 0.76 -10.10 14.44
C ALA A 49 1.64 -10.75 13.37
N ARG A 50 1.26 -10.57 12.10
CA ARG A 50 2.04 -11.04 10.95
C ARG A 50 3.36 -10.26 10.85
N THR A 51 4.39 -10.90 10.29
CA THR A 51 5.65 -10.18 9.95
C THR A 51 5.32 -8.99 9.04
N PRO A 52 5.70 -7.76 9.41
CA PRO A 52 5.42 -6.59 8.58
C PRO A 52 6.19 -6.61 7.26
N LEU A 53 5.64 -5.95 6.25
CA LEU A 53 6.28 -5.72 4.96
C LEU A 53 6.99 -4.36 4.93
N LEU A 54 7.94 -4.20 4.01
CA LEU A 54 8.59 -2.93 3.75
C LEU A 54 8.08 -2.36 2.40
N SER A 55 7.66 -1.09 2.43
CA SER A 55 7.27 -0.34 1.22
C SER A 55 8.19 0.87 1.04
N PRO A 56 9.38 0.70 0.44
CA PRO A 56 10.35 1.78 0.33
C PRO A 56 10.14 2.64 -0.92
N ASN A 57 10.64 3.87 -0.89
CA ASN A 57 10.77 4.67 -2.09
C ASN A 57 11.73 3.97 -3.07
N ASP A 58 11.36 3.92 -4.35
CA ASP A 58 12.10 3.23 -5.40
C ASP A 58 13.55 3.69 -5.57
N HIS A 59 13.85 4.97 -5.33
CA HIS A 59 15.21 5.52 -5.37
C HIS A 59 16.11 4.99 -4.23
N THR A 60 15.54 4.37 -3.20
CA THR A 60 16.30 3.66 -2.16
C THR A 60 16.49 2.18 -2.47
N VAL A 61 15.82 1.65 -3.50
CA VAL A 61 15.99 0.26 -3.95
C VAL A 61 17.01 0.20 -5.07
N VAL A 62 16.90 1.11 -6.04
CA VAL A 62 17.87 1.27 -7.13
C VAL A 62 18.41 2.68 -7.10
N ARG A 63 19.74 2.80 -7.22
CA ARG A 63 20.40 4.11 -7.30
C ARG A 63 20.09 4.77 -8.64
N MET A 64 19.25 5.79 -8.62
CA MET A 64 18.95 6.60 -9.80
C MET A 64 20.05 7.62 -10.10
N THR A 65 20.11 8.10 -11.34
CA THR A 65 21.06 9.13 -11.76
C THR A 65 20.93 10.37 -10.87
N GLY A 66 22.02 10.79 -10.23
CA GLY A 66 22.04 11.94 -9.31
C GLY A 66 21.77 11.61 -7.85
N SER A 67 21.45 10.35 -7.49
CA SER A 67 21.33 9.95 -6.09
C SER A 67 22.68 10.03 -5.35
N PRO A 68 22.72 10.50 -4.08
CA PRO A 68 23.95 10.56 -3.29
C PRO A 68 24.62 9.19 -3.20
N ALA A 69 25.91 9.09 -3.51
CA ALA A 69 26.63 7.81 -3.60
C ALA A 69 26.64 7.02 -2.28
N ASP A 70 26.58 7.72 -1.15
CA ASP A 70 26.61 7.21 0.21
C ASP A 70 25.23 6.82 0.76
N MET A 71 24.14 7.10 0.03
CA MET A 71 22.80 6.70 0.48
C MET A 71 22.70 5.16 0.56
N PRO A 72 22.34 4.60 1.73
CA PRO A 72 22.18 3.17 1.88
C PRO A 72 20.99 2.69 1.05
N LEU A 73 21.19 1.58 0.33
CA LEU A 73 20.13 0.93 -0.43
C LEU A 73 19.41 -0.13 0.41
N VAL A 74 18.16 -0.39 0.06
CA VAL A 74 17.33 -1.45 0.63
C VAL A 74 17.94 -2.82 0.27
N PRO A 75 18.36 -3.64 1.26
CA PRO A 75 18.98 -4.93 1.00
C PRO A 75 17.89 -6.00 0.79
N VAL A 76 17.25 -5.99 -0.38
CA VAL A 76 16.06 -6.82 -0.72
C VAL A 76 16.22 -8.28 -0.33
N LYS A 77 17.35 -8.92 -0.69
CA LYS A 77 17.57 -10.35 -0.41
C LYS A 77 17.75 -10.66 1.08
N GLN A 78 18.36 -9.75 1.84
CA GLN A 78 18.52 -9.93 3.29
C GLN A 78 17.17 -9.79 4.00
N LEU A 79 16.37 -8.80 3.60
CA LEU A 79 15.00 -8.63 4.12
C LEU A 79 14.12 -9.85 3.81
N GLN A 80 14.17 -10.36 2.57
CA GLN A 80 13.42 -11.56 2.19
C GLN A 80 13.86 -12.81 2.98
N ALA A 81 15.15 -12.94 3.31
CA ALA A 81 15.65 -14.01 4.18
C ALA A 81 15.10 -13.92 5.63
N MET A 82 14.67 -12.73 6.06
CA MET A 82 13.98 -12.49 7.33
C MET A 82 12.45 -12.66 7.22
N GLY A 83 11.93 -13.03 6.05
CA GLY A 83 10.50 -13.13 5.78
C GLY A 83 9.80 -11.78 5.52
N VAL A 84 10.57 -10.72 5.25
CA VAL A 84 10.04 -9.39 4.91
C VAL A 84 9.96 -9.26 3.39
N HIS A 85 8.74 -9.15 2.85
CA HIS A 85 8.54 -8.81 1.44
C HIS A 85 8.74 -7.30 1.23
N VAL A 86 9.20 -6.94 0.03
CA VAL A 86 9.54 -5.57 -0.36
C VAL A 86 8.72 -5.14 -1.58
N VAL A 87 7.90 -4.11 -1.43
CA VAL A 87 7.03 -3.57 -2.50
C VAL A 87 7.26 -2.06 -2.62
N PRO A 88 8.14 -1.60 -3.54
CA PRO A 88 8.51 -0.18 -3.61
C PRO A 88 7.43 0.70 -4.25
N TRP A 89 7.51 2.01 -3.99
CA TRP A 89 6.68 3.05 -4.58
C TRP A 89 7.54 4.27 -5.01
N THR A 90 7.18 5.10 -5.99
CA THR A 90 6.24 4.84 -7.08
C THR A 90 7.02 4.97 -8.38
N THR A 91 7.13 3.90 -9.14
CA THR A 91 7.88 3.91 -10.40
C THR A 91 6.94 3.88 -11.59
N ASN A 92 7.11 4.83 -12.51
CA ASN A 92 6.20 5.02 -13.66
C ASN A 92 6.90 4.90 -15.02
N ASP A 93 8.22 5.01 -15.05
CA ASP A 93 9.03 4.86 -16.25
C ASP A 93 9.37 3.38 -16.51
N PRO A 94 9.13 2.84 -17.72
CA PRO A 94 9.39 1.43 -18.02
C PRO A 94 10.84 0.98 -17.82
N GLU A 95 11.85 1.82 -18.07
CA GLU A 95 13.25 1.44 -17.86
C GLU A 95 13.56 1.35 -16.37
N GLN A 96 13.08 2.32 -15.58
CA GLN A 96 13.20 2.28 -14.12
C GLN A 96 12.42 1.11 -13.51
N MET A 97 11.22 0.80 -14.01
CA MET A 97 10.45 -0.38 -13.58
C MET A 97 11.27 -1.65 -13.74
N ARG A 98 11.92 -1.85 -14.91
CA ARG A 98 12.80 -3.01 -15.14
C ARG A 98 13.97 -3.03 -14.17
N ALA A 99 14.60 -1.88 -13.93
CA ALA A 99 15.71 -1.78 -12.99
C ALA A 99 15.28 -2.20 -11.58
N VAL A 100 14.14 -1.70 -11.09
CA VAL A 100 13.58 -2.06 -9.77
C VAL A 100 13.19 -3.54 -9.71
N ILE A 101 12.43 -4.05 -10.69
CA ILE A 101 12.02 -5.46 -10.77
C ILE A 101 13.23 -6.40 -10.69
N ARG A 102 14.32 -6.08 -11.40
CA ARG A 102 15.53 -6.93 -11.47
C ARG A 102 16.33 -6.97 -10.17
N THR A 103 16.07 -6.09 -9.20
CA THR A 103 16.59 -6.25 -7.83
C THR A 103 15.95 -7.43 -7.08
N GLY A 104 14.83 -7.95 -7.59
CA GLY A 104 14.12 -9.09 -7.03
C GLY A 104 13.13 -8.73 -5.94
N VAL A 105 12.59 -7.51 -5.94
CA VAL A 105 11.45 -7.09 -5.13
C VAL A 105 10.21 -7.94 -5.41
N ASP A 106 9.28 -7.96 -4.46
CA ASP A 106 8.08 -8.79 -4.50
C ASP A 106 6.92 -8.14 -5.27
N GLY A 107 6.97 -6.83 -5.45
CA GLY A 107 5.95 -6.05 -6.12
C GLY A 107 6.42 -4.66 -6.50
N LEU A 108 5.53 -3.89 -7.12
CA LEU A 108 5.77 -2.48 -7.43
C LEU A 108 4.45 -1.71 -7.42
N ILE A 109 4.45 -0.56 -6.74
CA ILE A 109 3.37 0.42 -6.74
C ILE A 109 3.62 1.39 -7.91
N SER A 110 2.63 1.57 -8.78
CA SER A 110 2.74 2.41 -9.97
C SER A 110 1.46 3.20 -10.27
N ASP A 111 1.63 4.42 -10.79
CA ASP A 111 0.54 5.23 -11.36
C ASP A 111 0.06 4.65 -12.70
N ARG A 112 0.91 3.84 -13.33
CA ARG A 112 0.76 3.27 -14.66
C ARG A 112 0.74 1.75 -14.59
N PRO A 113 -0.30 1.14 -13.98
CA PRO A 113 -0.44 -0.31 -13.93
C PRO A 113 -0.48 -0.94 -15.34
N ASP A 114 -0.91 -0.18 -16.36
CA ASP A 114 -0.83 -0.57 -17.76
C ASP A 114 0.61 -0.78 -18.25
N LEU A 115 1.51 0.15 -17.97
CA LEU A 115 2.93 0.03 -18.32
C LEU A 115 3.62 -1.06 -17.49
N LEU A 116 3.29 -1.16 -16.20
CA LEU A 116 3.85 -2.19 -15.34
C LEU A 116 3.50 -3.61 -15.83
N GLN A 117 2.26 -3.85 -16.23
CA GLN A 117 1.87 -5.14 -16.81
C GLN A 117 2.59 -5.44 -18.12
N GLN A 118 2.77 -4.42 -18.97
CA GLN A 118 3.56 -4.58 -20.19
C GLN A 118 5.00 -4.98 -19.87
N VAL A 119 5.66 -4.27 -18.95
CA VAL A 119 7.02 -4.58 -18.51
C VAL A 119 7.10 -6.00 -17.93
N LEU A 120 6.17 -6.39 -17.07
CA LEU A 120 6.14 -7.74 -16.50
C LEU A 120 5.92 -8.82 -17.54
N LYS A 121 5.10 -8.57 -18.57
CA LYS A 121 4.93 -9.50 -19.69
C LYS A 121 6.27 -9.76 -20.39
N GLU A 122 7.04 -8.71 -20.64
CA GLU A 122 8.37 -8.80 -21.27
C GLU A 122 9.39 -9.50 -20.35
N GLU A 123 9.46 -9.11 -19.07
CA GLU A 123 10.39 -9.72 -18.10
C GLU A 123 10.07 -11.21 -17.85
N ARG A 124 8.78 -11.59 -17.82
CA ARG A 124 8.32 -13.00 -17.71
C ARG A 124 8.67 -13.80 -18.97
N ALA A 125 8.53 -13.22 -20.15
CA ALA A 125 8.92 -13.87 -21.40
C ALA A 125 10.44 -14.11 -21.47
N ALA A 126 11.24 -13.15 -20.99
CA ALA A 126 12.69 -13.30 -20.91
C ALA A 126 13.13 -14.30 -19.82
N ASN A 127 12.35 -14.48 -18.75
CA ASN A 127 12.68 -15.31 -17.59
C ASN A 127 11.52 -16.22 -17.16
N PRO A 128 11.09 -17.20 -17.98
CA PRO A 128 9.84 -17.95 -17.78
C PRO A 128 9.79 -18.81 -16.50
N ASN A 129 10.95 -19.15 -15.94
CA ASN A 129 11.06 -19.97 -14.73
C ASN A 129 11.23 -19.15 -13.44
N ASN A 130 11.19 -17.82 -13.52
CA ASN A 130 11.33 -16.96 -12.33
C ASN A 130 10.03 -16.94 -11.52
N GLU A 131 10.03 -17.61 -10.36
CA GLU A 131 8.86 -17.70 -9.47
C GLU A 131 8.44 -16.35 -8.87
N THR A 132 9.38 -15.45 -8.60
CA THR A 132 9.08 -14.09 -8.12
C THR A 132 8.27 -13.32 -9.16
N LEU A 133 8.66 -13.38 -10.43
CA LEU A 133 7.92 -12.70 -11.51
C LEU A 133 6.50 -13.25 -11.71
N LYS A 134 6.29 -14.54 -11.47
CA LYS A 134 4.96 -15.17 -11.57
C LYS A 134 4.00 -14.69 -10.48
N ARG A 135 4.52 -14.35 -9.30
CA ARG A 135 3.74 -13.91 -8.13
C ARG A 135 3.87 -12.40 -7.86
N PHE A 136 4.48 -11.68 -8.79
CA PHE A 136 4.80 -10.28 -8.64
C PHE A 136 3.54 -9.45 -8.38
N VAL A 137 3.56 -8.66 -7.31
CA VAL A 137 2.44 -7.79 -6.94
C VAL A 137 2.44 -6.57 -7.86
N VAL A 138 1.36 -6.42 -8.64
CA VAL A 138 1.06 -5.20 -9.41
C VAL A 138 0.12 -4.37 -8.57
N SER A 139 0.65 -3.29 -7.97
CA SER A 139 -0.11 -2.42 -7.09
C SER A 139 -0.47 -1.11 -7.80
N ALA A 140 -1.77 -0.91 -8.04
CA ALA A 140 -2.27 0.25 -8.77
C ALA A 140 -2.41 1.45 -7.81
N HIS A 141 -1.44 2.37 -7.86
CA HIS A 141 -1.36 3.53 -6.96
C HIS A 141 -2.57 4.44 -7.12
N ARG A 142 -3.34 4.61 -6.04
CA ARG A 142 -4.63 5.33 -6.01
C ARG A 142 -5.62 4.83 -7.06
N GLY A 143 -5.59 3.52 -7.32
CA GLY A 143 -6.33 2.83 -8.37
C GLY A 143 -5.68 2.87 -9.77
N GLY A 144 -4.62 3.64 -9.98
CA GLY A 144 -4.02 3.88 -11.30
C GLY A 144 -4.16 5.34 -11.70
N ARG A 145 -3.70 6.26 -10.84
CA ARG A 145 -3.89 7.71 -11.02
C ARG A 145 -3.29 8.28 -12.32
N GLY A 146 -2.34 7.58 -12.95
CA GLY A 146 -1.81 7.97 -14.25
C GLY A 146 -2.78 7.73 -15.41
N LEU A 147 -3.91 7.06 -15.16
CA LEU A 147 -4.92 6.71 -16.17
C LEU A 147 -6.28 7.36 -15.90
N ARG A 148 -6.66 7.56 -14.64
CA ARG A 148 -7.94 8.18 -14.22
C ARG A 148 -7.73 9.12 -13.03
N PRO A 149 -8.67 10.03 -12.71
CA PRO A 149 -8.61 10.85 -11.50
C PRO A 149 -8.38 10.00 -10.25
N GLU A 150 -7.34 10.33 -9.48
CA GLU A 150 -6.86 9.51 -8.36
C GLU A 150 -7.91 9.24 -7.27
N ASN A 151 -7.80 8.11 -6.59
CA ASN A 151 -8.63 7.79 -5.41
C ASN A 151 -10.15 7.90 -5.68
N THR A 152 -10.57 7.64 -6.92
CA THR A 152 -11.97 7.63 -7.33
C THR A 152 -12.38 6.23 -7.78
N LEU A 153 -13.68 5.91 -7.78
CA LEU A 153 -14.13 4.61 -8.30
C LEU A 153 -13.70 4.36 -9.76
N PRO A 154 -13.69 5.37 -10.67
CA PRO A 154 -13.12 5.23 -12.00
C PRO A 154 -11.64 4.84 -12.01
N SER A 155 -10.80 5.35 -11.10
CA SER A 155 -9.41 4.89 -11.01
C SER A 155 -9.33 3.46 -10.52
N PHE A 156 -10.05 3.08 -9.47
CA PHE A 156 -10.06 1.69 -9.01
C PHE A 156 -10.56 0.71 -10.10
N GLU A 157 -11.56 1.09 -10.90
CA GLU A 157 -11.97 0.33 -12.07
C GLU A 157 -10.82 0.17 -13.08
N SER A 158 -10.10 1.25 -13.37
CA SER A 158 -8.93 1.20 -14.24
C SER A 158 -7.86 0.24 -13.70
N GLY A 159 -7.58 0.24 -12.40
CA GLY A 159 -6.63 -0.71 -11.79
C GLY A 159 -7.06 -2.16 -11.99
N LEU A 160 -8.34 -2.46 -11.78
CA LEU A 160 -8.90 -3.80 -11.97
C LEU A 160 -8.90 -4.22 -13.44
N ASP A 161 -9.22 -3.31 -14.35
CA ASP A 161 -9.23 -3.54 -15.80
C ASP A 161 -7.82 -3.83 -16.33
N GLN A 162 -6.79 -3.26 -15.72
CA GLN A 162 -5.38 -3.57 -15.99
C GLN A 162 -4.88 -4.81 -15.21
N LEU A 163 -5.78 -5.58 -14.59
CA LEU A 163 -5.46 -6.79 -13.83
C LEU A 163 -4.45 -6.56 -12.70
N ALA A 164 -4.46 -5.37 -12.08
CA ALA A 164 -3.68 -5.13 -10.86
C ALA A 164 -4.08 -6.13 -9.78
N THR A 165 -3.09 -6.73 -9.12
CA THR A 165 -3.32 -7.72 -8.05
C THR A 165 -3.52 -7.05 -6.69
N GLU A 166 -3.20 -5.77 -6.59
CA GLU A 166 -3.43 -4.93 -5.43
C GLU A 166 -3.96 -3.56 -5.87
N LEU A 167 -5.00 -3.07 -5.20
CA LEU A 167 -5.44 -1.68 -5.28
C LEU A 167 -4.84 -0.92 -4.11
N GLU A 168 -3.99 0.04 -4.42
CA GLU A 168 -3.43 0.94 -3.42
C GLU A 168 -4.28 2.20 -3.32
N THR A 169 -4.47 2.72 -2.11
CA THR A 169 -5.24 3.94 -1.85
C THR A 169 -4.82 4.59 -0.56
N ASP A 170 -5.16 5.86 -0.42
CA ASP A 170 -4.92 6.65 0.78
C ASP A 170 -6.20 6.90 1.58
N THR A 171 -6.08 7.08 2.89
CA THR A 171 -7.24 7.38 3.75
C THR A 171 -6.98 8.44 4.81
N GLY A 172 -8.03 9.19 5.12
CA GLY A 172 -8.18 10.00 6.34
C GLY A 172 -9.40 9.57 7.15
N VAL A 173 -9.70 10.33 8.21
CA VAL A 173 -10.86 10.06 9.10
C VAL A 173 -11.81 11.25 9.08
N SER A 174 -13.05 11.00 8.67
CA SER A 174 -14.12 12.01 8.61
C SER A 174 -14.80 12.24 9.98
N THR A 175 -15.67 13.25 10.07
CA THR A 175 -16.38 13.57 11.34
C THR A 175 -17.34 12.48 11.79
N ASP A 176 -17.84 11.66 10.87
CA ASP A 176 -18.69 10.49 11.11
C ASP A 176 -17.88 9.20 11.37
N GLY A 177 -16.56 9.32 11.59
CA GLY A 177 -15.70 8.19 11.97
C GLY A 177 -15.41 7.20 10.83
N ILE A 178 -15.65 7.60 9.58
CA ILE A 178 -15.44 6.76 8.41
C ILE A 178 -14.02 6.96 7.88
N SER A 179 -13.37 5.85 7.48
CA SER A 179 -12.13 5.89 6.71
C SER A 179 -12.42 6.36 5.28
N THR A 180 -12.28 7.67 5.06
CA THR A 180 -12.56 8.31 3.78
C THR A 180 -11.32 8.26 2.89
N ILE A 181 -11.51 7.98 1.60
CA ILE A 181 -10.41 7.77 0.67
C ILE A 181 -9.96 9.11 0.09
N TRP A 182 -8.74 9.53 0.48
CA TRP A 182 -8.06 10.70 -0.08
C TRP A 182 -6.60 10.77 0.36
N HIS A 183 -5.74 11.35 -0.49
CA HIS A 183 -4.29 11.41 -0.27
C HIS A 183 -3.85 12.47 0.74
N ASP A 184 -4.38 13.69 0.63
CA ASP A 184 -3.99 14.77 1.51
C ASP A 184 -4.88 14.80 2.75
N GLN A 185 -4.46 15.50 3.81
CA GLN A 185 -5.31 15.74 4.99
C GLN A 185 -6.56 16.61 4.71
N PHE A 186 -6.73 17.09 3.47
CA PHE A 186 -7.86 17.84 2.93
C PHE A 186 -8.17 17.40 1.51
N TYR A 187 -9.39 17.61 1.03
CA TYR A 187 -9.73 17.40 -0.38
C TYR A 187 -9.01 18.42 -1.26
N ASN A 188 -8.07 17.98 -2.10
CA ASN A 188 -7.15 18.89 -2.78
C ASN A 188 -7.88 19.73 -3.85
N PRO A 189 -7.86 21.07 -3.80
CA PRO A 189 -8.49 21.93 -4.80
C PRO A 189 -7.92 21.79 -6.22
N GLN A 190 -6.72 21.22 -6.40
CA GLN A 190 -6.17 20.90 -7.71
C GLN A 190 -6.83 19.66 -8.33
N ALA A 191 -7.37 18.75 -7.51
CA ALA A 191 -8.04 17.54 -7.96
C ALA A 191 -9.58 17.65 -7.89
N CYS A 192 -10.09 18.44 -6.93
CA CYS A 192 -11.51 18.56 -6.64
C CYS A 192 -12.07 19.96 -6.92
N ARG A 193 -13.39 20.03 -7.08
CA ARG A 193 -14.22 21.23 -7.17
C ARG A 193 -15.47 21.04 -6.33
N LYS A 194 -16.13 22.14 -5.96
CA LYS A 194 -17.43 22.10 -5.31
C LYS A 194 -18.54 21.82 -6.32
N VAL A 195 -19.55 21.09 -5.88
CA VAL A 195 -20.75 20.77 -6.67
C VAL A 195 -21.54 22.04 -7.01
N ASP A 196 -21.59 23.01 -6.09
CA ASP A 196 -22.29 24.29 -6.27
C ASP A 196 -21.58 25.27 -7.22
N GLY A 197 -20.40 24.91 -7.74
CA GLY A 197 -19.60 25.75 -8.63
C GLY A 197 -18.86 26.90 -7.94
N SER A 198 -18.97 27.05 -6.62
CA SER A 198 -18.24 28.10 -5.90
C SER A 198 -16.73 27.83 -5.92
N THR A 199 -15.96 28.92 -5.88
CA THR A 199 -14.50 28.88 -5.91
C THR A 199 -13.95 27.98 -4.80
N TYR A 200 -13.06 27.05 -5.19
CA TYR A 200 -12.38 26.14 -4.27
C TYR A 200 -10.86 26.27 -4.44
N THR A 201 -10.19 26.70 -3.38
CA THR A 201 -8.75 27.02 -3.33
C THR A 201 -8.12 26.47 -2.07
N MET A 202 -6.79 26.61 -1.95
CA MET A 202 -6.09 26.19 -0.74
C MET A 202 -6.57 26.96 0.49
N GLU A 203 -6.90 28.24 0.38
CA GLU A 203 -7.34 29.08 1.50
C GLU A 203 -8.68 28.60 2.09
N ASN A 204 -9.56 28.03 1.28
CA ASN A 204 -10.88 27.53 1.70
C ASN A 204 -11.02 26.00 1.59
N ARG A 205 -9.89 25.28 1.57
CA ARG A 205 -9.82 23.82 1.53
C ARG A 205 -10.62 23.19 2.68
N ILE A 206 -11.24 22.05 2.41
CA ILE A 206 -12.00 21.27 3.39
C ILE A 206 -11.12 20.13 3.89
N TYR A 207 -10.78 20.16 5.17
CA TYR A 207 -10.05 19.07 5.82
C TYR A 207 -10.93 17.84 6.00
N LEU A 208 -10.34 16.66 5.85
CA LEU A 208 -11.05 15.40 6.00
C LEU A 208 -11.69 15.29 7.39
N ARG A 209 -10.97 15.75 8.44
CA ARG A 209 -11.42 15.71 9.83
C ARG A 209 -12.59 16.65 10.17
N ASP A 210 -12.94 17.56 9.28
CA ASP A 210 -13.90 18.66 9.50
C ASP A 210 -15.19 18.49 8.68
N ILE A 211 -15.33 17.40 7.90
CA ILE A 211 -16.53 17.07 7.14
C ILE A 211 -16.89 15.58 7.30
N SER A 212 -18.18 15.24 7.20
CA SER A 212 -18.62 13.84 7.17
C SER A 212 -18.30 13.22 5.81
N SER A 213 -18.09 11.90 5.74
CA SER A 213 -17.88 11.23 4.44
C SER A 213 -19.10 11.40 3.53
N THR A 214 -20.30 11.41 4.13
CA THR A 214 -21.57 11.62 3.41
C THR A 214 -21.67 13.01 2.80
N ASP A 215 -21.31 14.06 3.54
CA ASP A 215 -21.40 15.43 3.05
C ASP A 215 -20.29 15.73 2.03
N ALA A 216 -19.09 15.17 2.21
CA ALA A 216 -18.03 15.26 1.22
C ALA A 216 -18.48 14.72 -0.14
N ALA A 217 -19.11 13.54 -0.16
CA ALA A 217 -19.66 12.93 -1.38
C ALA A 217 -20.71 13.83 -2.07
N LYS A 218 -21.50 14.59 -1.31
CA LYS A 218 -22.55 15.48 -1.84
C LYS A 218 -22.05 16.86 -2.28
N THR A 219 -20.93 17.32 -1.71
CA THR A 219 -20.47 18.71 -1.87
C THR A 219 -19.27 18.85 -2.79
N LEU A 220 -18.55 17.76 -3.05
CA LEU A 220 -17.34 17.76 -3.85
C LEU A 220 -17.41 16.78 -5.02
N ILE A 221 -16.72 17.16 -6.10
CA ILE A 221 -16.44 16.31 -7.26
C ILE A 221 -14.94 16.36 -7.52
N CYS A 222 -14.28 15.21 -7.56
CA CYS A 222 -12.84 15.07 -7.72
C CYS A 222 -12.49 14.50 -9.10
N ASP A 223 -12.75 15.31 -10.12
CA ASP A 223 -12.73 14.92 -11.53
C ASP A 223 -11.60 15.59 -12.35
N LYS A 224 -10.73 16.38 -11.72
CA LYS A 224 -9.66 17.08 -12.43
C LYS A 224 -8.54 16.12 -12.84
N ILE A 225 -7.92 16.44 -13.97
CA ILE A 225 -6.78 15.74 -14.56
C ILE A 225 -5.53 16.55 -14.26
N HIS A 226 -4.50 15.91 -13.72
CA HIS A 226 -3.22 16.53 -13.37
C HIS A 226 -2.00 15.66 -13.70
N PHE A 227 -2.18 14.46 -14.26
CA PHE A 227 -1.10 13.52 -14.60
C PHE A 227 -1.01 13.21 -16.10
N GLY A 228 -0.41 14.13 -16.85
CA GLY A 228 -0.04 13.93 -18.25
C GLY A 228 -1.20 13.55 -19.18
N ASP A 229 -0.88 13.25 -20.44
CA ASP A 229 -1.90 13.06 -21.48
C ASP A 229 -2.63 11.70 -21.38
N ALA A 230 -2.04 10.74 -20.67
CA ALA A 230 -2.61 9.40 -20.50
C ALA A 230 -3.79 9.38 -19.52
N GLN A 231 -3.84 10.30 -18.56
CA GLN A 231 -4.92 10.39 -17.60
C GLN A 231 -6.18 10.96 -18.27
N LYS A 232 -7.29 10.22 -18.23
CA LYS A 232 -8.56 10.61 -18.85
C LYS A 232 -9.66 10.74 -17.81
N ASN A 233 -10.50 11.74 -17.97
CA ASN A 233 -11.79 11.89 -17.31
C ASN A 233 -12.87 11.65 -18.37
N ASP A 234 -13.24 10.38 -18.53
CA ASP A 234 -14.26 9.94 -19.49
C ASP A 234 -15.03 8.77 -18.88
N ALA A 235 -16.32 8.98 -18.60
CA ALA A 235 -17.18 7.99 -17.97
C ALA A 235 -17.39 6.73 -18.84
N SER A 236 -17.23 6.83 -20.17
CA SER A 236 -17.35 5.67 -21.07
C SER A 236 -16.23 4.65 -20.86
N LEU A 237 -15.12 5.07 -20.25
CA LEU A 237 -14.00 4.21 -19.90
C LEU A 237 -14.13 3.60 -18.49
N SER A 238 -15.27 3.81 -17.82
CA SER A 238 -15.56 3.28 -16.48
C SER A 238 -17.02 2.80 -16.36
N PRO A 239 -17.47 1.88 -17.23
CA PRO A 239 -18.85 1.43 -17.28
C PRO A 239 -19.33 0.72 -16.00
N VAL A 240 -18.43 0.03 -15.28
CA VAL A 240 -18.78 -0.63 -14.01
C VAL A 240 -19.08 0.42 -12.96
N THR A 241 -18.27 1.48 -12.89
CA THR A 241 -18.47 2.60 -11.97
C THR A 241 -19.76 3.33 -12.27
N VAL A 242 -20.08 3.59 -13.54
CA VAL A 242 -21.36 4.21 -13.92
C VAL A 242 -22.55 3.36 -13.45
N ALA A 243 -22.48 2.04 -13.65
CA ALA A 243 -23.52 1.13 -13.20
C ALA A 243 -23.61 1.05 -11.67
N PHE A 244 -22.47 1.03 -10.98
CA PHE A 244 -22.39 1.01 -9.51
C PHE A 244 -22.94 2.31 -8.91
N ALA A 245 -22.50 3.47 -9.40
CA ALA A 245 -22.95 4.78 -8.95
C ALA A 245 -24.47 4.93 -9.08
N THR A 246 -25.04 4.45 -10.19
CA THR A 246 -26.50 4.39 -10.37
C THR A 246 -27.17 3.53 -9.30
N LYS A 247 -26.62 2.33 -9.02
CA LYS A 247 -27.17 1.39 -8.03
C LYS A 247 -27.02 1.87 -6.59
N ASP A 248 -25.89 2.48 -6.25
CA ASP A 248 -25.54 2.95 -4.90
C ASP A 248 -26.09 4.37 -4.62
N GLY A 249 -26.73 5.00 -5.62
CA GLY A 249 -27.32 6.34 -5.49
C GLY A 249 -26.27 7.44 -5.34
N MET A 250 -25.09 7.26 -5.94
CA MET A 250 -24.00 8.23 -5.85
C MET A 250 -24.34 9.50 -6.64
N PRO A 251 -24.05 10.70 -6.09
CA PRO A 251 -24.31 11.96 -6.78
C PRO A 251 -23.39 12.20 -8.00
N SER A 252 -22.24 11.54 -8.04
CA SER A 252 -21.27 11.57 -9.14
C SER A 252 -20.38 10.35 -9.06
N ILE A 253 -19.90 9.84 -10.20
CA ILE A 253 -18.86 8.80 -10.24
C ILE A 253 -17.51 9.26 -9.67
N TYR A 254 -17.31 10.58 -9.56
CA TYR A 254 -16.12 11.23 -9.01
C TYR A 254 -16.38 11.85 -7.62
N ALA A 255 -17.50 11.54 -6.97
CA ALA A 255 -17.74 11.95 -5.59
C ALA A 255 -16.68 11.30 -4.68
N PRO A 256 -16.17 12.01 -3.65
CA PRO A 256 -15.34 11.40 -2.62
C PRO A 256 -15.92 10.08 -2.11
N THR A 257 -15.06 9.06 -2.04
CA THR A 257 -15.44 7.70 -1.65
C THR A 257 -14.84 7.33 -0.29
N ASN A 258 -15.06 6.09 0.14
CA ASN A 258 -14.56 5.55 1.40
C ASN A 258 -14.30 4.04 1.29
N VAL A 259 -13.58 3.50 2.27
CA VAL A 259 -13.14 2.09 2.26
C VAL A 259 -14.31 1.10 2.17
N PRO A 260 -15.41 1.24 2.94
CA PRO A 260 -16.58 0.37 2.78
C PRO A 260 -17.17 0.40 1.37
N GLN A 261 -17.25 1.58 0.74
CA GLN A 261 -17.77 1.71 -0.62
C GLN A 261 -16.83 1.06 -1.65
N LEU A 262 -15.51 1.20 -1.48
CA LEU A 262 -14.54 0.50 -2.33
C LEU A 262 -14.69 -1.03 -2.25
N PHE A 263 -14.86 -1.61 -1.06
CA PHE A 263 -15.09 -3.06 -0.93
C PHE A 263 -16.38 -3.51 -1.63
N ARG A 264 -17.47 -2.75 -1.48
CA ARG A 264 -18.73 -3.02 -2.20
C ARG A 264 -18.56 -2.87 -3.71
N PHE A 265 -17.80 -1.88 -4.16
CA PHE A 265 -17.51 -1.64 -5.56
C PHE A 265 -16.76 -2.82 -6.19
N VAL A 266 -15.69 -3.33 -5.57
CA VAL A 266 -14.95 -4.49 -6.09
C VAL A 266 -15.83 -5.75 -6.12
N LYS A 267 -16.69 -5.95 -5.12
CA LYS A 267 -17.69 -7.03 -5.17
C LYS A 267 -18.63 -6.86 -6.36
N PHE A 268 -19.14 -5.66 -6.58
CA PHE A 268 -20.01 -5.35 -7.72
C PHE A 268 -19.30 -5.51 -9.06
N TYR A 269 -18.01 -5.17 -9.16
CA TYR A 269 -17.19 -5.38 -10.34
C TYR A 269 -17.14 -6.87 -10.72
N VAL A 270 -16.97 -7.77 -9.73
CA VAL A 270 -17.05 -9.22 -9.96
C VAL A 270 -18.46 -9.62 -10.44
N GLU A 271 -19.53 -9.09 -9.84
CA GLU A 271 -20.90 -9.38 -10.26
C GLU A 271 -21.17 -8.90 -11.71
N TYR A 272 -20.69 -7.71 -12.05
CA TYR A 272 -20.85 -7.06 -13.35
C TYR A 272 -20.32 -7.93 -14.50
N TYR A 273 -19.13 -8.52 -14.33
CA TYR A 273 -18.50 -9.38 -15.33
C TYR A 273 -18.90 -10.86 -15.24
N THR A 274 -19.48 -11.33 -14.13
CA THR A 274 -19.91 -12.74 -14.01
C THR A 274 -21.35 -12.95 -14.42
N THR A 275 -22.24 -12.00 -14.10
CA THR A 275 -23.69 -12.16 -14.25
C THR A 275 -24.38 -10.91 -14.82
N GLY A 276 -23.75 -9.74 -14.68
CA GLY A 276 -24.28 -8.44 -15.09
C GLY A 276 -24.06 -8.09 -16.57
N ALA A 277 -24.10 -6.79 -16.86
CA ALA A 277 -24.04 -6.24 -18.21
C ALA A 277 -22.71 -6.52 -18.92
N GLY A 278 -21.61 -6.66 -18.17
CA GLY A 278 -20.28 -6.93 -18.71
C GLY A 278 -19.98 -8.40 -18.99
N LYS A 279 -20.91 -9.33 -18.74
CA LYS A 279 -20.63 -10.78 -18.83
C LYS A 279 -20.18 -11.27 -20.21
N SER A 280 -20.50 -10.51 -21.27
CA SER A 280 -20.12 -10.81 -22.66
C SER A 280 -18.84 -10.08 -23.10
N ASP A 281 -18.22 -9.29 -22.23
CA ASP A 281 -16.94 -8.65 -22.50
C ASP A 281 -15.86 -9.73 -22.72
N PRO A 282 -14.99 -9.60 -23.74
CA PRO A 282 -13.94 -10.59 -24.02
C PRO A 282 -13.00 -10.86 -22.82
N HIS A 283 -12.83 -9.87 -21.95
CA HIS A 283 -11.98 -9.91 -20.76
C HIS A 283 -12.78 -10.19 -19.47
N ALA A 284 -14.09 -10.43 -19.54
CA ALA A 284 -14.96 -10.60 -18.37
C ALA A 284 -14.45 -11.68 -17.40
N LYS A 285 -14.05 -12.84 -17.94
CA LYS A 285 -13.60 -13.97 -17.13
C LYS A 285 -12.32 -13.66 -16.34
N GLU A 286 -11.33 -13.05 -16.98
CA GLU A 286 -10.05 -12.71 -16.34
C GLU A 286 -10.20 -11.56 -15.36
N ARG A 287 -10.95 -10.51 -15.72
CA ARG A 287 -11.27 -9.37 -14.85
C ARG A 287 -11.97 -9.84 -13.58
N ALA A 288 -13.02 -10.65 -13.70
CA ALA A 288 -13.72 -11.21 -12.55
C ALA A 288 -12.85 -12.16 -11.72
N ALA A 289 -11.97 -12.96 -12.34
CA ALA A 289 -11.07 -13.85 -11.61
C ALA A 289 -10.05 -13.06 -10.78
N ASN A 290 -9.41 -12.04 -11.38
CA ASN A 290 -8.46 -11.18 -10.70
C ASN A 290 -9.12 -10.39 -9.56
N ALA A 291 -10.28 -9.75 -9.82
CA ALA A 291 -10.99 -8.94 -8.82
C ALA A 291 -11.49 -9.76 -7.61
N ARG A 292 -11.71 -11.08 -7.75
CA ARG A 292 -12.06 -11.95 -6.61
C ARG A 292 -10.91 -12.10 -5.61
N THR A 293 -9.67 -11.97 -6.07
CA THR A 293 -8.46 -12.17 -5.26
C THR A 293 -7.65 -10.90 -5.07
N VAL A 294 -8.04 -9.78 -5.69
CA VAL A 294 -7.32 -8.51 -5.54
C VAL A 294 -7.18 -8.14 -4.07
N HIS A 295 -5.99 -7.69 -3.70
CA HIS A 295 -5.68 -7.18 -2.37
C HIS A 295 -5.93 -5.66 -2.30
N PHE A 296 -6.09 -5.14 -1.10
CA PHE A 296 -6.19 -3.72 -0.82
C PHE A 296 -5.02 -3.32 0.06
N ASN A 297 -4.23 -2.32 -0.36
CA ASN A 297 -3.17 -1.75 0.44
C ASN A 297 -3.51 -0.30 0.75
N ILE A 298 -3.90 -0.04 2.00
CA ILE A 298 -4.62 1.18 2.37
C ILE A 298 -3.72 2.01 3.28
N GLU A 299 -3.32 3.19 2.82
CA GLU A 299 -2.45 4.09 3.59
C GLU A 299 -3.26 4.88 4.63
N THR A 300 -2.76 4.95 5.87
CA THR A 300 -3.22 5.96 6.84
C THR A 300 -2.45 7.25 6.68
N LYS A 301 -3.08 8.28 6.09
CA LYS A 301 -2.48 9.60 5.86
C LYS A 301 -2.52 10.46 7.11
N ILE A 302 -1.58 10.19 8.00
CA ILE A 302 -1.31 11.02 9.17
C ILE A 302 -0.15 11.94 8.86
N VAL A 303 -0.35 13.23 9.09
CA VAL A 303 0.75 14.20 9.10
C VAL A 303 1.34 14.18 10.51
N PRO A 304 2.63 13.86 10.69
CA PRO A 304 3.21 13.81 12.03
C PRO A 304 3.40 15.24 12.59
N ASP A 305 3.30 15.37 13.92
CA ASP A 305 3.55 16.62 14.67
C ASP A 305 5.06 16.90 14.78
N VAL A 306 5.73 17.01 13.64
CA VAL A 306 7.17 17.18 13.54
C VAL A 306 7.50 18.36 12.66
N THR A 307 8.70 18.90 12.85
CA THR A 307 9.20 20.02 12.05
C THR A 307 9.75 19.58 10.69
N MET A 308 9.90 18.28 10.45
CA MET A 308 10.55 17.70 9.26
C MET A 308 9.70 16.60 8.62
N SER A 309 9.55 16.62 7.29
CA SER A 309 8.80 15.62 6.52
C SER A 309 9.56 14.29 6.34
N SER A 310 8.88 13.27 5.79
CA SER A 310 9.47 11.98 5.36
C SER A 310 10.63 12.13 4.36
N GLN A 311 10.67 13.25 3.64
CA GLN A 311 11.73 13.63 2.70
C GLN A 311 12.95 14.26 3.39
N GLY A 312 12.86 14.56 4.69
CA GLY A 312 13.89 15.29 5.43
C GLY A 312 13.92 16.78 5.06
N ARG A 313 12.76 17.39 4.78
CA ARG A 313 12.62 18.83 4.53
C ARG A 313 11.77 19.48 5.63
N PRO A 314 11.98 20.76 5.98
CA PRO A 314 11.11 21.46 6.91
C PRO A 314 9.65 21.43 6.44
N VAL A 315 8.71 21.18 7.34
CA VAL A 315 7.28 21.26 7.03
C VAL A 315 6.93 22.72 6.69
N PRO A 316 6.40 23.02 5.50
CA PRO A 316 6.05 24.39 5.12
C PRO A 316 4.97 24.98 6.05
N LYS A 317 5.04 26.29 6.27
CA LYS A 317 3.97 27.03 6.96
C LYS A 317 2.64 26.84 6.22
N GLY A 318 1.54 26.56 6.94
CA GLY A 318 0.25 26.23 6.34
C GLY A 318 0.04 24.74 6.02
N MET A 319 1.04 23.89 6.29
CA MET A 319 0.94 22.42 6.24
C MET A 319 1.05 21.80 7.63
N GLU A 320 0.56 22.50 8.65
CA GLU A 320 0.45 21.97 10.01
C GLU A 320 -0.40 20.70 10.02
N ASN A 321 -0.25 19.90 11.07
CA ASN A 321 -1.04 18.69 11.23
C ASN A 321 -2.51 19.03 11.55
N HIS A 322 -3.37 18.71 10.59
CA HIS A 322 -4.83 18.76 10.68
C HIS A 322 -5.46 17.37 10.59
N THR A 323 -4.72 16.30 10.88
CA THR A 323 -5.26 14.94 10.90
C THR A 323 -5.87 14.60 12.27
N LYS A 324 -6.63 13.50 12.35
CA LYS A 324 -7.05 12.90 13.62
C LYS A 324 -5.86 12.12 14.24
N PRO A 325 -5.85 11.83 15.55
CA PRO A 325 -4.77 11.06 16.16
C PRO A 325 -4.73 9.60 15.64
N PRO A 326 -3.58 8.89 15.75
CA PRO A 326 -3.42 7.52 15.26
C PRO A 326 -4.54 6.55 15.65
N GLN A 327 -5.00 6.54 16.90
CA GLN A 327 -6.07 5.64 17.33
C GLN A 327 -7.38 5.85 16.54
N ALA A 328 -7.70 7.08 16.15
CA ALA A 328 -8.89 7.34 15.33
C ALA A 328 -8.79 6.72 13.93
N PHE A 329 -7.58 6.63 13.37
CA PHE A 329 -7.33 5.92 12.11
C PHE A 329 -7.46 4.41 12.30
N VAL A 330 -6.95 3.86 13.41
CA VAL A 330 -7.10 2.45 13.75
C VAL A 330 -8.58 2.09 13.88
N ASP A 331 -9.35 2.86 14.65
CA ASP A 331 -10.78 2.63 14.86
C ASP A 331 -11.56 2.70 13.54
N ALA A 332 -11.28 3.71 12.70
CA ALA A 332 -11.98 3.92 11.45
C ALA A 332 -11.60 2.91 10.36
N LEU A 333 -10.30 2.65 10.14
CA LEU A 333 -9.81 1.80 9.06
C LEU A 333 -9.74 0.33 9.47
N ALA A 334 -8.95 -0.01 10.50
CA ALA A 334 -8.78 -1.40 10.93
C ALA A 334 -10.09 -1.97 11.48
N GLY A 335 -10.86 -1.16 12.21
CA GLY A 335 -12.21 -1.51 12.64
C GLY A 335 -13.14 -1.83 11.46
N THR A 336 -13.08 -1.04 10.37
CA THR A 336 -13.84 -1.33 9.14
C THR A 336 -13.37 -2.63 8.47
N ILE A 337 -12.06 -2.84 8.35
CA ILE A 337 -11.50 -4.06 7.74
C ILE A 337 -11.99 -5.31 8.50
N ALA A 338 -11.94 -5.29 9.84
CA ALA A 338 -12.41 -6.40 10.67
C ALA A 338 -13.93 -6.59 10.57
N LYS A 339 -14.71 -5.49 10.60
CA LYS A 339 -16.17 -5.53 10.47
C LYS A 339 -16.63 -6.13 9.14
N GLU A 340 -15.94 -5.82 8.06
CA GLU A 340 -16.25 -6.31 6.71
C GLU A 340 -15.58 -7.66 6.40
N HIS A 341 -14.90 -8.28 7.36
CA HIS A 341 -14.17 -9.55 7.23
C HIS A 341 -13.10 -9.54 6.12
N MET A 342 -12.39 -8.42 6.01
CA MET A 342 -11.39 -8.17 4.97
C MET A 342 -9.94 -8.37 5.43
N GLU A 343 -9.69 -8.90 6.64
CA GLU A 343 -8.32 -9.09 7.19
C GLU A 343 -7.45 -10.03 6.35
N GLY A 344 -8.07 -10.89 5.52
CA GLY A 344 -7.38 -11.76 4.57
C GLY A 344 -7.04 -11.10 3.23
N ARG A 345 -7.61 -9.93 2.93
CA ARG A 345 -7.51 -9.23 1.63
C ARG A 345 -7.04 -7.79 1.73
N ALA A 346 -7.09 -7.18 2.92
CA ALA A 346 -6.67 -5.81 3.16
C ALA A 346 -5.42 -5.78 4.05
N ALA A 347 -4.51 -4.88 3.69
CA ALA A 347 -3.33 -4.50 4.44
C ALA A 347 -3.37 -2.99 4.70
N VAL A 348 -2.65 -2.56 5.73
CA VAL A 348 -2.51 -1.13 6.07
C VAL A 348 -1.05 -0.73 5.95
N GLN A 349 -0.82 0.38 5.23
CA GLN A 349 0.50 1.01 5.13
C GLN A 349 0.50 2.38 5.78
N SER A 350 1.67 2.84 6.23
CA SER A 350 1.79 4.17 6.84
C SER A 350 3.24 4.63 6.91
N PHE A 351 3.44 5.94 6.76
CA PHE A 351 4.67 6.60 7.21
C PHE A 351 4.67 6.88 8.71
N ASP A 352 3.49 7.07 9.33
CA ASP A 352 3.36 7.17 10.78
C ASP A 352 3.28 5.76 11.37
N PHE A 353 4.44 5.26 11.82
CA PHE A 353 4.56 3.89 12.32
C PHE A 353 3.79 3.65 13.62
N ARG A 354 3.35 4.70 14.33
CA ARG A 354 2.52 4.53 15.54
C ARG A 354 1.21 3.83 15.19
N THR A 355 0.61 4.17 14.05
CA THR A 355 -0.62 3.53 13.58
C THR A 355 -0.40 2.06 13.27
N LEU A 356 0.74 1.69 12.68
CA LEU A 356 1.08 0.30 12.39
C LEU A 356 1.27 -0.51 13.67
N GLN A 357 1.99 0.05 14.67
CA GLN A 357 2.15 -0.60 15.97
C GLN A 357 0.80 -0.84 16.65
N LEU A 358 -0.08 0.17 16.67
CA LEU A 358 -1.43 0.00 17.23
C LEU A 358 -2.26 -1.05 16.48
N ILE A 359 -2.14 -1.16 15.15
CA ILE A 359 -2.82 -2.20 14.36
C ILE A 359 -2.26 -3.59 14.70
N GLU A 360 -0.94 -3.73 14.84
CA GLU A 360 -0.32 -4.99 15.23
C GLU A 360 -0.75 -5.44 16.63
N GLU A 361 -0.93 -4.49 17.55
CA GLU A 361 -1.41 -4.74 18.92
C GLU A 361 -2.90 -5.12 18.97
N GLN A 362 -3.74 -4.43 18.20
CA GLN A 362 -5.21 -4.50 18.34
C GLN A 362 -5.88 -5.40 17.29
N TYR A 363 -5.29 -5.51 16.10
CA TYR A 363 -5.80 -6.24 14.94
C TYR A 363 -4.71 -7.11 14.28
N PRO A 364 -4.10 -8.07 15.01
CA PRO A 364 -2.90 -8.80 14.57
C PRO A 364 -3.06 -9.62 13.27
N LYS A 365 -4.30 -9.83 12.81
CA LYS A 365 -4.59 -10.51 11.54
C LYS A 365 -4.41 -9.62 10.31
N ILE A 366 -4.45 -8.30 10.47
CA ILE A 366 -4.29 -7.32 9.38
C ILE A 366 -2.79 -7.17 9.09
N GLN A 367 -2.42 -7.28 7.82
CA GLN A 367 -1.03 -7.12 7.39
C GLN A 367 -0.61 -5.64 7.46
N THR A 368 0.57 -5.35 7.99
CA THR A 368 1.14 -3.99 8.02
C THR A 368 2.31 -3.83 7.03
N PHE A 369 2.44 -2.62 6.47
CA PHE A 369 3.50 -2.19 5.56
C PHE A 369 4.14 -0.91 6.08
N TYR A 370 5.45 -0.95 6.34
CA TYR A 370 6.22 0.21 6.76
C TYR A 370 6.65 1.03 5.55
N LEU A 371 6.06 2.21 5.36
CA LEU A 371 6.46 3.12 4.29
C LEU A 371 7.74 3.84 4.66
N THR A 372 8.71 3.84 3.75
CA THR A 372 9.98 4.57 3.95
C THR A 372 10.33 5.37 2.70
N GLU A 373 11.00 6.51 2.87
CA GLU A 373 11.39 7.38 1.76
C GLU A 373 12.87 7.75 1.85
N ASN A 374 13.23 8.67 2.75
CA ASN A 374 14.63 9.02 2.96
C ASN A 374 15.18 8.22 4.15
N PRO A 375 16.23 7.39 4.00
CA PRO A 375 16.75 6.58 5.10
C PRO A 375 17.25 7.43 6.28
N LYS A 376 17.60 8.70 6.06
CA LYS A 376 18.00 9.63 7.14
C LYS A 376 16.87 9.96 8.11
N THR A 377 15.60 9.78 7.72
CA THR A 377 14.48 10.00 8.64
C THR A 377 14.29 8.85 9.61
N LEU A 378 14.88 7.67 9.35
CA LEU A 378 14.75 6.51 10.22
C LEU A 378 15.43 6.70 11.59
N SER A 379 16.35 7.66 11.69
CA SER A 379 16.99 8.07 12.95
C SER A 379 16.41 9.35 13.56
N SER A 380 15.38 9.96 12.97
CA SER A 380 14.79 11.20 13.46
C SER A 380 13.56 10.98 14.34
N ASP A 381 13.02 12.06 14.91
CA ASP A 381 11.79 12.04 15.69
C ASP A 381 10.53 11.73 14.87
N PHE A 382 10.66 11.64 13.54
CA PHE A 382 9.62 11.10 12.68
C PHE A 382 9.29 9.64 13.02
N VAL A 383 10.30 8.87 13.44
CA VAL A 383 10.13 7.46 13.81
C VAL A 383 9.92 7.33 15.32
N PRO A 384 8.91 6.54 15.78
CA PRO A 384 8.70 6.25 17.18
C PRO A 384 9.98 5.72 17.85
N ALA A 385 10.26 6.17 19.07
CA ALA A 385 11.51 5.84 19.76
C ALA A 385 11.88 4.34 19.79
N PRO A 386 10.93 3.39 19.98
CA PRO A 386 11.25 1.96 19.94
C PRO A 386 11.80 1.47 18.59
N LEU A 387 11.33 2.07 17.49
CA LEU A 387 11.67 1.68 16.12
C LEU A 387 12.83 2.50 15.52
N ARG A 388 13.17 3.63 16.14
CA ARG A 388 14.19 4.56 15.64
C ARG A 388 15.55 3.89 15.49
N VAL A 389 16.18 4.09 14.34
CA VAL A 389 17.53 3.61 14.04
C VAL A 389 18.56 4.55 14.70
N GLN A 390 19.62 3.99 15.25
CA GLN A 390 20.70 4.76 15.89
C GLN A 390 21.81 5.11 14.89
#